data_AF-A0A6J1P6A5-F1
#
_entry.id   AF-A0A6J1P6A5-F1
#
_cell.length_a   1.000
_cell.length_b   1.000
_cell.length_c   1.000
_cell.angle_alpha   90.00
_cell.angle_beta   90.00
_cell.angle_gamma   90.00
#
_symmetry.space_group_name_H-M   'P 1'
#
loop_
_entity.id
_entity.type
_entity.pdbx_description
1 polymer ?
#
loop_
_entity_poly.entity_id
_entity_poly.type
_entity_poly.pdbx_seq_one_letter_code
_entity_poly.pdbx_strand_id
1 'polypeptide(L)'
;MKIKIVFFTLTLLMVGVSAKIDAKNLRCLVCRQTFEELNKAILSVEKWKKVDVGNFRMDADGNTMQDKVPAHRSAVYISEVIDEICKKMDDYVRVHYKSTGKLAIMLLVTREGHMNPEFSKTKFVTDDDLNKSLEYYCERMFEDNEDEITELYKTRPDDDIMPDAEREICFNAAQSCEEWMLPNATDTTWTAEMEDAYTKIHGPDPYGFGMNTQTRPEVTDSEGYDDSDEDEDVEELNAEDEGKPDEGKLDEGKSNEGKVDEGKQEEVVVQSNDEL
;
A
#
# COMPACT_ATOMS: atom_id res chain seq x y z
N MET A 1 24.90 30.26 45.48
CA MET A 1 25.35 30.13 44.08
C MET A 1 25.48 28.67 43.62
N LYS A 2 26.13 27.77 44.39
CA LYS A 2 26.33 26.37 44.00
C LYS A 2 25.04 25.58 43.71
N ILE A 3 23.97 25.81 44.48
CA ILE A 3 22.66 25.15 44.28
C ILE A 3 22.00 25.58 42.96
N LYS A 4 22.14 26.86 42.56
CA LYS A 4 21.56 27.36 41.30
C LYS A 4 22.28 26.78 40.07
N ILE A 5 23.59 26.53 40.18
CA ILE A 5 24.38 25.88 39.11
C ILE A 5 23.95 24.42 38.95
N VAL A 6 23.75 23.70 40.05
CA VAL A 6 23.30 22.29 40.04
C VAL A 6 21.90 22.15 39.43
N PHE A 7 20.96 23.06 39.78
CA PHE A 7 19.64 23.06 39.16
C PHE A 7 19.70 23.36 37.66
N PHE A 8 20.53 24.31 37.24
CA PHE A 8 20.69 24.67 35.82
C PHE A 8 21.31 23.53 35.00
N THR A 9 22.28 22.81 35.57
CA THR A 9 22.87 21.62 34.93
C THR A 9 21.92 20.43 34.89
N LEU A 10 21.05 20.26 35.90
CA LEU A 10 20.04 19.19 35.95
C LEU A 10 18.91 19.42 34.95
N THR A 11 18.47 20.68 34.76
CA THR A 11 17.51 21.05 33.70
C THR A 11 18.10 20.88 32.29
N LEU A 12 19.41 21.10 32.11
CA LEU A 12 20.07 20.89 30.81
C LEU A 12 20.20 19.39 30.46
N LEU A 13 20.30 18.53 31.47
CA LEU A 13 20.38 17.06 31.31
C LEU A 13 19.00 16.41 31.04
N MET A 14 17.91 17.02 31.49
CA MET A 14 16.52 16.58 31.22
C MET A 14 16.03 16.93 29.81
N VAL A 15 16.75 17.77 29.05
CA VAL A 15 16.53 17.94 27.60
C VAL A 15 17.15 16.78 26.80
N GLY A 16 17.50 15.69 27.47
CA GLY A 16 17.86 14.41 26.87
C GLY A 16 16.74 13.88 25.98
N VAL A 17 16.78 14.37 24.73
CA VAL A 17 16.31 13.77 23.48
C VAL A 17 15.44 12.54 23.69
N SER A 18 14.14 12.79 23.86
CA SER A 18 13.15 11.80 23.45
C SER A 18 13.25 11.74 21.92
N ALA A 19 14.05 10.81 21.39
CA ALA A 19 14.13 10.53 19.97
C ALA A 19 12.80 9.88 19.54
N LYS A 20 11.73 10.67 19.56
CA LYS A 20 10.47 10.30 18.93
C LYS A 20 10.76 10.14 17.44
N ILE A 21 10.26 9.05 16.87
CA ILE A 21 10.31 8.83 15.43
C ILE A 21 9.76 10.09 14.76
N ASP A 22 10.52 10.63 13.81
CA ASP A 22 10.09 11.81 13.07
C ASP A 22 8.92 11.43 12.16
N ALA A 23 7.71 11.82 12.56
CA ALA A 23 6.48 11.58 11.81
C ALA A 23 6.54 12.18 10.39
N LYS A 24 7.31 13.26 10.19
CA LYS A 24 7.51 13.85 8.86
C LYS A 24 8.35 12.93 7.97
N ASN A 25 9.46 12.44 8.49
CA ASN A 25 10.31 11.47 7.78
C ASN A 25 9.52 10.19 7.42
N LEU A 26 8.68 9.69 8.34
CA LEU A 26 7.86 8.51 8.07
C LEU A 26 6.84 8.77 6.94
N ARG A 27 6.15 9.91 6.95
CA ARG A 27 5.25 10.32 5.86
C ARG A 27 5.97 10.38 4.52
N CYS A 28 7.18 10.92 4.48
CA CYS A 28 7.99 10.97 3.26
C CYS A 28 8.30 9.56 2.73
N LEU A 29 8.75 8.66 3.61
CA LEU A 29 9.08 7.28 3.25
C LEU A 29 7.87 6.54 2.69
N VAL A 30 6.70 6.69 3.32
CA VAL A 30 5.44 6.08 2.85
C VAL A 30 5.04 6.68 1.51
N CYS A 31 5.05 8.01 1.37
CA CYS A 31 4.71 8.68 0.10
C CYS A 31 5.52 8.13 -1.07
N ARG A 32 6.86 8.09 -0.92
CA ARG A 32 7.74 7.55 -1.95
C ARG A 32 7.42 6.10 -2.28
N GLN A 33 7.28 5.26 -1.25
CA GLN A 33 7.05 3.83 -1.46
C GLN A 33 5.72 3.59 -2.18
N THR A 34 4.67 4.37 -1.87
CA THR A 34 3.38 4.32 -2.57
C THR A 34 3.55 4.62 -4.05
N PHE A 35 4.27 5.68 -4.42
CA PHE A 35 4.51 6.01 -5.83
C PHE A 35 5.39 4.99 -6.55
N GLU A 36 6.35 4.39 -5.87
CA GLU A 36 7.17 3.32 -6.44
C GLU A 36 6.33 2.08 -6.77
N GLU A 37 5.46 1.66 -5.84
CA GLU A 37 4.55 0.53 -6.06
C GLU A 37 3.48 0.86 -7.10
N LEU A 38 2.97 2.09 -7.11
CA LEU A 38 2.00 2.56 -8.10
C LEU A 38 2.60 2.55 -9.51
N ASN A 39 3.82 3.03 -9.68
CA ASN A 39 4.51 2.99 -10.97
C ASN A 39 4.73 1.54 -11.44
N LYS A 40 5.11 0.62 -10.53
CA LYS A 40 5.20 -0.81 -10.84
C LYS A 40 3.85 -1.41 -11.23
N ALA A 41 2.78 -1.04 -10.53
CA ALA A 41 1.42 -1.50 -10.83
C ALA A 41 0.99 -1.02 -12.22
N ILE A 42 1.19 0.26 -12.55
CA ILE A 42 0.86 0.85 -13.86
C ILE A 42 1.64 0.15 -14.99
N LEU A 43 2.93 -0.11 -14.79
CA LEU A 43 3.76 -0.84 -15.77
C LEU A 43 3.25 -2.26 -16.05
N SER A 44 2.58 -2.88 -15.08
CA SER A 44 1.98 -4.20 -15.24
C SER A 44 0.62 -4.18 -15.95
N VAL A 45 0.00 -3.01 -16.13
CA VAL A 45 -1.30 -2.87 -16.78
C VAL A 45 -1.18 -2.99 -18.28
N GLU A 46 -2.07 -3.78 -18.87
CA GLU A 46 -2.18 -3.89 -20.32
C GLU A 46 -2.61 -2.54 -20.95
N LYS A 47 -1.86 -2.05 -21.94
CA LYS A 47 -2.08 -0.74 -22.59
C LYS A 47 -3.47 -0.57 -23.22
N TRP A 48 -4.18 -1.67 -23.52
CA TRP A 48 -5.52 -1.64 -24.11
C TRP A 48 -6.65 -1.63 -23.07
N LYS A 49 -6.35 -1.81 -21.78
CA LYS A 49 -7.37 -1.78 -20.72
C LYS A 49 -7.98 -0.38 -20.67
N LYS A 50 -9.27 -0.29 -20.97
CA LYS A 50 -10.06 0.94 -20.87
C LYS A 50 -10.99 0.85 -19.68
N VAL A 51 -11.19 1.98 -19.01
CA VAL A 51 -12.11 2.13 -17.89
C VAL A 51 -13.18 3.12 -18.30
N ASP A 52 -14.42 2.78 -17.98
CA ASP A 52 -15.58 3.65 -18.18
C ASP A 52 -15.52 4.81 -17.19
N VAL A 53 -15.58 6.03 -17.70
CA VAL A 53 -15.54 7.26 -16.91
C VAL A 53 -16.71 8.18 -17.27
N GLY A 54 -17.04 9.07 -16.34
CA GLY A 54 -18.07 10.08 -16.52
C GLY A 54 -19.45 9.66 -16.03
N ASN A 55 -20.42 10.57 -16.21
CA ASN A 55 -21.79 10.35 -15.79
C ASN A 55 -22.56 9.56 -16.86
N PHE A 56 -23.39 8.61 -16.43
CA PHE A 56 -24.25 7.82 -17.31
C PHE A 56 -25.26 8.74 -17.99
N ARG A 57 -25.03 9.08 -19.27
CA ARG A 57 -26.01 9.81 -20.09
C ARG A 57 -26.70 8.84 -21.02
N MET A 58 -28.02 8.85 -21.04
CA MET A 58 -28.78 8.05 -21.99
C MET A 58 -28.89 8.81 -23.32
N ASP A 59 -28.66 8.13 -24.43
CA ASP A 59 -29.00 8.65 -25.74
C ASP A 59 -30.54 8.64 -25.96
N ALA A 60 -30.99 9.21 -27.06
CA ALA A 60 -32.42 9.25 -27.40
C ALA A 60 -33.03 7.85 -27.62
N ASP A 61 -32.19 6.84 -27.84
CA ASP A 61 -32.55 5.45 -28.08
C ASP A 61 -32.53 4.61 -26.78
N GLY A 62 -32.22 5.23 -25.64
CA GLY A 62 -32.21 4.59 -24.32
C GLY A 62 -30.93 3.82 -23.99
N ASN A 63 -29.85 3.98 -24.76
CA ASN A 63 -28.55 3.39 -24.43
C ASN A 63 -27.73 4.32 -23.54
N THR A 64 -27.05 3.74 -22.54
CA THR A 64 -26.07 4.45 -21.72
C THR A 64 -24.81 4.77 -22.52
N MET A 65 -24.53 6.04 -22.74
CA MET A 65 -23.25 6.54 -23.24
C MET A 65 -22.28 6.72 -22.06
N GLN A 66 -21.10 6.12 -22.18
CA GLN A 66 -19.97 6.29 -21.26
C GLN A 66 -18.71 6.62 -22.05
N ASP A 67 -17.88 7.50 -21.51
CA ASP A 67 -16.59 7.79 -22.09
C ASP A 67 -15.58 6.73 -21.64
N LYS A 68 -14.83 6.17 -22.58
CA LYS A 68 -13.81 5.16 -22.28
C LYS A 68 -12.43 5.77 -22.37
N VAL A 69 -11.74 5.87 -21.25
CA VAL A 69 -10.33 6.30 -21.20
C VAL A 69 -9.42 5.12 -20.88
N PRO A 70 -8.15 5.14 -21.31
CA PRO A 70 -7.18 4.15 -20.86
C PRO A 70 -7.05 4.12 -19.34
N ALA A 71 -6.94 2.91 -18.75
CA ALA A 71 -6.93 2.71 -17.30
C ALA A 71 -5.88 3.56 -16.58
N HIS A 72 -4.67 3.61 -17.14
CA HIS A 72 -3.55 4.38 -16.62
C HIS A 72 -3.75 5.92 -16.59
N ARG A 73 -4.82 6.44 -17.23
CA ARG A 73 -5.23 7.86 -17.23
C ARG A 73 -6.54 8.09 -16.47
N SER A 74 -7.17 7.04 -15.98
CA SER A 74 -8.43 7.14 -15.23
C SER A 74 -8.14 7.46 -13.77
N ALA A 75 -8.69 8.58 -13.28
CA ALA A 75 -8.62 8.95 -11.86
C ALA A 75 -9.18 7.83 -10.96
N VAL A 76 -10.31 7.23 -11.37
CA VAL A 76 -10.97 6.13 -10.66
C VAL A 76 -10.03 4.94 -10.51
N TYR A 77 -9.37 4.55 -11.61
CA TYR A 77 -8.44 3.42 -11.58
C TYR A 77 -7.21 3.68 -10.72
N ILE A 78 -6.64 4.89 -10.80
CA ILE A 78 -5.47 5.26 -9.99
C ILE A 78 -5.83 5.25 -8.50
N SER A 79 -7.00 5.78 -8.14
CA SER A 79 -7.53 5.74 -6.76
C SER A 79 -7.68 4.30 -6.25
N GLU A 80 -8.34 3.42 -7.01
CA GLU A 80 -8.49 2.00 -6.65
C GLU A 80 -7.15 1.29 -6.44
N VAL A 81 -6.17 1.55 -7.31
CA VAL A 81 -4.84 0.95 -7.20
C VAL A 81 -4.08 1.49 -5.98
N ILE A 82 -4.20 2.77 -5.67
CA ILE A 82 -3.56 3.35 -4.49
C ILE A 82 -4.17 2.78 -3.20
N ASP A 83 -5.48 2.61 -3.14
CA ASP A 83 -6.14 1.97 -1.99
C ASP A 83 -5.64 0.54 -1.76
N GLU A 84 -5.44 -0.24 -2.84
CA GLU A 84 -4.84 -1.57 -2.74
C GLU A 84 -3.38 -1.54 -2.28
N ILE A 85 -2.62 -0.52 -2.66
CA ILE A 85 -1.23 -0.33 -2.23
C ILE A 85 -1.18 0.06 -0.76
N CYS A 86 -2.05 0.96 -0.31
CA CYS A 86 -2.11 1.40 1.08
C CYS A 86 -2.45 0.24 2.02
N LYS A 87 -3.37 -0.65 1.65
CA LYS A 87 -3.67 -1.88 2.40
C LYS A 87 -2.47 -2.82 2.52
N LYS A 88 -1.59 -2.85 1.52
CA LYS A 88 -0.34 -3.64 1.54
C LYS A 88 0.79 -2.95 2.29
N MET A 89 0.61 -1.71 2.77
CA MET A 89 1.63 -1.04 3.58
C MET A 89 1.82 -1.70 4.96
N ASP A 90 0.86 -2.50 5.41
CA ASP A 90 1.00 -3.34 6.61
C ASP A 90 2.08 -4.43 6.48
N ASP A 91 2.40 -4.85 5.24
CA ASP A 91 3.49 -5.79 4.97
C ASP A 91 4.88 -5.14 5.08
N TYR A 92 4.92 -3.81 5.21
CA TYR A 92 6.15 -3.06 5.41
C TYR A 92 6.44 -2.87 6.88
N VAL A 93 7.72 -2.86 7.21
CA VAL A 93 8.20 -2.67 8.57
C VAL A 93 9.16 -1.50 8.64
N ARG A 94 9.11 -0.78 9.76
CA ARG A 94 10.06 0.29 10.07
C ARG A 94 11.40 -0.29 10.48
N VAL A 95 12.48 0.21 9.87
CA VAL A 95 13.84 -0.20 10.18
C VAL A 95 14.79 0.99 10.23
N HIS A 96 15.90 0.83 10.93
CA HIS A 96 17.05 1.72 10.84
C HIS A 96 18.19 1.03 10.12
N TYR A 97 18.82 1.70 9.15
CA TYR A 97 20.08 1.22 8.60
C TYR A 97 21.14 1.10 9.70
N LYS A 98 21.83 -0.04 9.81
CA LYS A 98 22.89 -0.21 10.82
C LYS A 98 24.09 0.71 10.56
N SER A 99 24.34 1.06 9.29
CA SER A 99 25.44 1.92 8.83
C SER A 99 25.33 3.35 9.34
N THR A 100 24.16 3.96 9.19
CA THR A 100 23.94 5.40 9.45
C THR A 100 22.90 5.68 10.53
N GLY A 101 22.12 4.68 10.94
CA GLY A 101 20.99 4.84 11.86
C GLY A 101 19.76 5.48 11.22
N LYS A 102 19.76 5.71 9.91
CA LYS A 102 18.68 6.39 9.21
C LYS A 102 17.43 5.52 9.11
N LEU A 103 16.26 6.13 9.34
CA LEU A 103 14.96 5.48 9.25
C LEU A 103 14.64 5.11 7.80
N ALA A 104 14.08 3.92 7.60
CA ALA A 104 13.55 3.42 6.34
C ALA A 104 12.34 2.52 6.60
N ILE A 105 11.59 2.22 5.53
CA ILE A 105 10.57 1.18 5.52
C ILE A 105 10.98 0.11 4.52
N MET A 106 10.72 -1.16 4.83
CA MET A 106 11.08 -2.30 3.98
C MET A 106 10.00 -3.37 4.06
N LEU A 107 9.74 -4.07 2.95
CA LEU A 107 8.87 -5.25 2.93
C LEU A 107 9.42 -6.35 3.83
N LEU A 108 8.55 -6.94 4.66
CA LEU A 108 8.88 -8.08 5.50
C LEU A 108 9.22 -9.32 4.68
N VAL A 109 8.36 -9.61 3.70
CA VAL A 109 8.49 -10.75 2.80
C VAL A 109 8.60 -10.21 1.39
N THR A 110 9.61 -10.67 0.66
CA THR A 110 9.77 -10.32 -0.75
C THR A 110 8.61 -10.89 -1.55
N ARG A 111 8.42 -10.40 -2.79
CA ARG A 111 7.38 -10.93 -3.69
C ARG A 111 7.55 -12.41 -4.02
N GLU A 112 8.73 -12.97 -3.75
CA GLU A 112 9.08 -14.38 -3.95
C GLU A 112 8.70 -15.26 -2.75
N GLY A 113 8.19 -14.68 -1.65
CA GLY A 113 7.78 -15.40 -0.45
C GLY A 113 8.90 -15.66 0.55
N HIS A 114 10.09 -15.07 0.36
CA HIS A 114 11.22 -15.19 1.28
C HIS A 114 11.38 -13.94 2.15
N MET A 115 11.98 -14.09 3.32
CA MET A 115 12.32 -12.94 4.17
C MET A 115 13.27 -11.98 3.43
N ASN A 116 13.08 -10.68 3.58
CA ASN A 116 13.91 -9.69 2.90
C ASN A 116 15.39 -9.77 3.39
N PRO A 117 16.36 -10.09 2.50
CA PRO A 117 17.76 -10.26 2.89
C PRO A 117 18.42 -8.97 3.38
N GLU A 118 17.85 -7.81 3.04
CA GLU A 118 18.34 -6.50 3.48
C GLU A 118 18.13 -6.29 4.99
N PHE A 119 17.29 -7.10 5.65
CA PHE A 119 17.14 -7.01 7.11
C PHE A 119 18.42 -7.27 7.89
N SER A 120 19.32 -8.07 7.33
CA SER A 120 20.66 -8.29 7.86
C SER A 120 21.45 -7.00 8.11
N LYS A 121 21.19 -5.96 7.30
CA LYS A 121 21.88 -4.66 7.34
C LYS A 121 21.10 -3.61 8.12
N THR A 122 19.97 -3.99 8.71
CA THR A 122 19.06 -3.06 9.38
C THR A 122 18.69 -3.53 10.78
N LYS A 123 18.12 -2.61 11.55
CA LYS A 123 17.61 -2.85 12.88
C LYS A 123 16.12 -2.54 12.88
N PHE A 124 15.29 -3.52 13.24
CA PHE A 124 13.85 -3.33 13.36
C PHE A 124 13.50 -2.28 14.41
N VAL A 125 12.51 -1.46 14.09
CA VAL A 125 11.86 -0.56 15.04
C VAL A 125 10.68 -1.31 15.62
N THR A 126 10.77 -1.68 16.90
CA THR A 126 9.63 -2.24 17.64
C THR A 126 8.69 -1.10 18.00
N ASP A 127 7.47 -1.15 17.49
CA ASP A 127 6.40 -0.22 17.84
C ASP A 127 5.22 -1.01 18.41
N ASP A 128 4.49 -0.39 19.32
CA ASP A 128 3.33 -0.99 20.00
C ASP A 128 2.21 -1.31 18.98
N ASP A 129 2.17 -0.57 17.87
CA ASP A 129 1.14 -0.68 16.83
C ASP A 129 1.50 -1.61 15.66
N LEU A 130 2.60 -2.38 15.77
CA LEU A 130 2.94 -3.51 14.89
C LEU A 130 2.81 -3.21 13.36
N ASN A 131 3.25 -2.03 12.93
CA ASN A 131 3.23 -1.52 11.54
C ASN A 131 1.88 -1.05 10.96
N LYS A 132 0.77 -1.19 11.67
CA LYS A 132 -0.56 -0.69 11.22
C LYS A 132 -0.62 0.81 10.97
N SER A 133 0.31 1.54 11.56
CA SER A 133 0.41 2.98 11.34
C SER A 133 0.78 3.34 9.89
N LEU A 134 1.45 2.44 9.13
CA LEU A 134 1.91 2.74 7.77
C LEU A 134 0.73 2.84 6.78
N GLU A 135 -0.26 1.94 6.88
CA GLU A 135 -1.51 2.02 6.13
C GLU A 135 -2.18 3.39 6.35
N TYR A 136 -2.37 3.79 7.61
CA TYR A 136 -2.96 5.09 7.95
C TYR A 136 -2.20 6.28 7.36
N TYR A 137 -0.85 6.26 7.38
CA TYR A 137 -0.07 7.31 6.74
C TYR A 137 -0.23 7.34 5.22
N CYS A 138 -0.40 6.19 4.59
CA CYS A 138 -0.62 6.07 3.15
C CYS A 138 -1.99 6.63 2.77
N GLU A 139 -3.06 6.15 3.42
CA GLU A 139 -4.43 6.60 3.19
C GLU A 139 -4.51 8.12 3.38
N ARG A 140 -4.01 8.63 4.51
CA ARG A 140 -4.06 10.05 4.82
C ARG A 140 -3.27 10.90 3.82
N MET A 141 -2.12 10.42 3.36
CA MET A 141 -1.31 11.12 2.35
C MET A 141 -2.03 11.19 1.01
N PHE A 142 -2.66 10.09 0.60
CA PHE A 142 -3.40 10.05 -0.66
C PHE A 142 -4.64 10.94 -0.61
N GLU A 143 -5.45 10.84 0.45
CA GLU A 143 -6.62 11.69 0.66
C GLU A 143 -6.28 13.20 0.62
N ASP A 144 -5.15 13.58 1.21
CA ASP A 144 -4.72 14.99 1.25
C ASP A 144 -4.22 15.54 -0.09
N ASN A 145 -3.89 14.67 -1.06
CA ASN A 145 -3.27 15.05 -2.33
C ASN A 145 -4.01 14.45 -3.54
N GLU A 146 -5.27 14.01 -3.37
CA GLU A 146 -6.03 13.31 -4.41
C GLU A 146 -6.14 14.14 -5.71
N ASP A 147 -6.38 15.45 -5.56
CA ASP A 147 -6.56 16.38 -6.67
C ASP A 147 -5.26 16.54 -7.46
N GLU A 148 -4.13 16.81 -6.78
CA GLU A 148 -2.82 16.98 -7.40
C GLU A 148 -2.35 15.69 -8.08
N ILE A 149 -2.58 14.54 -7.44
CA ILE A 149 -2.27 13.23 -8.01
C ILE A 149 -3.08 13.00 -9.28
N THR A 150 -4.38 13.23 -9.21
CA THR A 150 -5.28 13.04 -10.35
C THR A 150 -4.93 13.98 -11.51
N GLU A 151 -4.62 15.23 -11.25
CA GLU A 151 -4.20 16.20 -12.28
C GLU A 151 -2.89 15.77 -12.95
N LEU A 152 -1.92 15.32 -12.16
CA LEU A 152 -0.64 14.82 -12.65
C LEU A 152 -0.83 13.63 -13.61
N TYR A 153 -1.72 12.69 -13.27
CA TYR A 153 -2.02 11.54 -14.12
C TYR A 153 -2.83 11.89 -15.38
N LYS A 154 -3.70 12.91 -15.31
CA LYS A 154 -4.48 13.37 -16.48
C LYS A 154 -3.63 14.10 -17.51
N THR A 155 -2.68 14.92 -17.05
CA THR A 155 -1.88 15.84 -17.88
C THR A 155 -0.58 15.24 -18.40
N ARG A 156 -0.34 13.96 -18.12
CA ARG A 156 0.93 13.29 -18.42
C ARG A 156 1.28 13.28 -19.93
N PRO A 157 2.56 13.47 -20.28
CA PRO A 157 3.01 13.47 -21.66
C PRO A 157 3.10 12.05 -22.26
N ASP A 158 3.59 11.09 -21.48
CA ASP A 158 3.85 9.72 -21.93
C ASP A 158 3.01 8.70 -21.15
N ASP A 159 2.69 7.57 -21.82
CA ASP A 159 1.79 6.59 -21.24
C ASP A 159 2.45 5.51 -20.36
N ASP A 160 3.76 5.36 -20.47
CA ASP A 160 4.43 4.16 -19.99
C ASP A 160 5.21 4.36 -18.68
N ILE A 161 5.64 5.59 -18.35
CA ILE A 161 6.50 5.84 -17.18
C ILE A 161 6.23 7.23 -16.61
N MET A 162 6.16 7.36 -15.29
CA MET A 162 6.12 8.66 -14.60
C MET A 162 7.26 8.76 -13.57
N PRO A 163 8.51 8.99 -14.03
CA PRO A 163 9.67 8.97 -13.13
C PRO A 163 9.65 10.13 -12.12
N ASP A 164 8.91 11.20 -12.41
CA ASP A 164 8.88 12.42 -11.60
C ASP A 164 7.66 12.50 -10.67
N ALA A 165 6.79 11.48 -10.67
CA ALA A 165 5.55 11.46 -9.86
C ALA A 165 5.81 11.67 -8.36
N GLU A 166 6.79 10.92 -7.85
CA GLU A 166 7.25 11.01 -6.48
C GLU A 166 7.72 12.42 -6.14
N ARG A 167 8.49 13.04 -7.03
CA ARG A 167 9.07 14.35 -6.78
C ARG A 167 7.98 15.43 -6.76
N GLU A 168 7.10 15.44 -7.76
CA GLU A 168 6.02 16.42 -7.81
C GLU A 168 5.07 16.30 -6.62
N ILE A 169 4.68 15.09 -6.24
CA ILE A 169 3.72 14.94 -5.13
C ILE A 169 4.41 15.01 -3.77
N CYS A 170 5.43 14.18 -3.51
CA CYS A 170 5.98 14.06 -2.16
C CYS A 170 6.82 15.29 -1.73
N PHE A 171 7.49 15.97 -2.68
CA PHE A 171 8.33 17.15 -2.38
C PHE A 171 7.61 18.47 -2.66
N ASN A 172 6.91 18.60 -3.79
CA ASN A 172 6.34 19.89 -4.18
C ASN A 172 4.93 20.09 -3.63
N ALA A 173 4.01 19.13 -3.82
CA ALA A 173 2.62 19.25 -3.37
C ALA A 173 2.48 19.00 -1.86
N ALA A 174 2.80 17.79 -1.40
CA ALA A 174 2.64 17.38 -0.01
C ALA A 174 3.67 18.01 0.94
N GLN A 175 4.80 18.49 0.40
CA GLN A 175 5.94 19.07 1.15
C GLN A 175 6.38 18.21 2.35
N SER A 176 6.20 16.90 2.22
CA SER A 176 6.46 15.93 3.28
C SER A 176 7.91 15.44 3.25
N CYS A 177 8.55 15.47 2.07
CA CYS A 177 9.91 15.02 1.87
C CYS A 177 10.95 16.14 1.82
N GLU A 178 12.13 15.83 2.35
CA GLU A 178 13.35 16.62 2.20
C GLU A 178 14.49 15.72 1.70
N GLU A 179 15.46 16.30 1.00
CA GLU A 179 16.54 15.54 0.34
C GLU A 179 17.34 14.67 1.31
N TRP A 180 17.56 15.15 2.54
CA TRP A 180 18.31 14.40 3.55
C TRP A 180 17.57 13.14 4.06
N MET A 181 16.25 13.03 3.83
CA MET A 181 15.44 11.86 4.19
C MET A 181 15.63 10.71 3.19
N LEU A 182 16.15 10.97 2.00
CA LEU A 182 16.33 9.95 0.94
C LEU A 182 17.54 9.06 1.23
N PRO A 183 17.41 7.72 1.15
CA PRO A 183 18.54 6.83 1.34
C PRO A 183 19.62 7.12 0.30
N ASN A 184 20.87 7.21 0.74
CA ASN A 184 22.02 7.38 -0.13
C ASN A 184 22.88 6.11 -0.17
N ALA A 185 23.94 6.11 -0.97
CA ALA A 185 24.83 4.96 -1.08
C ALA A 185 25.47 4.54 0.26
N THR A 186 25.72 5.48 1.17
CA THR A 186 26.30 5.16 2.49
C THR A 186 25.29 4.50 3.43
N ASP A 187 23.99 4.79 3.26
CA ASP A 187 22.92 4.15 4.02
C ASP A 187 22.80 2.65 3.65
N THR A 188 22.89 2.34 2.36
CA THR A 188 22.68 0.97 1.82
C THR A 188 23.92 0.09 1.81
N THR A 189 25.11 0.68 2.03
CA THR A 189 26.38 -0.07 2.05
C THR A 189 26.67 -0.63 3.45
N TRP A 190 26.81 -1.94 3.55
CA TRP A 190 27.19 -2.64 4.78
C TRP A 190 28.33 -3.60 4.48
N THR A 191 29.52 -3.31 5.00
CA THR A 191 30.74 -4.09 4.70
C THR A 191 30.99 -5.18 5.75
N ALA A 192 31.78 -6.20 5.40
CA ALA A 192 32.16 -7.26 6.33
C ALA A 192 32.90 -6.72 7.57
N GLU A 193 33.69 -5.66 7.41
CA GLU A 193 34.39 -4.99 8.52
C GLU A 193 33.40 -4.32 9.49
N MET A 194 32.32 -3.73 8.96
CA MET A 194 31.25 -3.15 9.77
C MET A 194 30.46 -4.23 10.52
N GLU A 195 30.22 -5.38 9.88
CA GLU A 195 29.56 -6.52 10.52
C GLU A 195 30.40 -7.11 11.67
N ASP A 196 31.73 -7.26 11.48
CA ASP A 196 32.64 -7.74 12.54
C ASP A 196 32.68 -6.76 13.72
N ALA A 197 32.78 -5.46 13.44
CA ALA A 197 32.75 -4.41 14.46
C ALA A 197 31.42 -4.39 15.23
N TYR A 198 30.29 -4.56 14.54
CA TYR A 198 28.96 -4.62 15.14
C TYR A 198 28.81 -5.87 16.03
N THR A 199 29.21 -7.03 15.52
CA THR A 199 29.14 -8.33 16.22
C THR A 199 30.00 -8.34 17.48
N LYS A 200 31.15 -7.67 17.47
CA LYS A 200 32.01 -7.56 18.67
C LYS A 200 31.34 -6.82 19.82
N ILE A 201 30.44 -5.88 19.53
CA ILE A 201 29.74 -5.08 20.53
C ILE A 201 28.42 -5.74 20.95
N HIS A 202 27.67 -6.26 19.98
CA HIS A 202 26.30 -6.73 20.17
C HIS A 202 26.17 -8.26 20.30
N GLY A 203 27.25 -9.01 20.02
CA GLY A 203 27.21 -10.46 19.88
C GLY A 203 26.74 -10.90 18.48
N PRO A 204 26.80 -12.20 18.18
CA PRO A 204 26.28 -12.75 16.92
C PRO A 204 24.76 -12.52 16.82
N ASP A 205 24.28 -12.23 15.62
CA ASP A 205 22.85 -12.07 15.36
C ASP A 205 22.09 -13.34 15.79
N PRO A 206 21.17 -13.25 16.78
CA PRO A 206 20.46 -14.41 17.29
C PRO A 206 19.57 -15.08 16.25
N TYR A 207 19.21 -14.37 15.17
CA TYR A 207 18.34 -14.88 14.11
C TYR A 207 19.10 -15.29 12.85
N GLY A 208 20.43 -15.13 12.82
CA GLY A 208 21.26 -15.63 11.72
C GLY A 208 20.98 -14.99 10.36
N PHE A 209 20.46 -13.75 10.31
CA PHE A 209 20.23 -13.05 9.05
C PHE A 209 21.49 -12.43 8.46
N GLY A 210 22.56 -12.26 9.26
CA GLY A 210 23.85 -11.76 8.79
C GLY A 210 24.41 -12.51 7.58
N MET A 211 25.28 -11.85 6.80
CA MET A 211 25.89 -12.39 5.58
C MET A 211 26.78 -13.64 5.75
N ASN A 212 26.86 -14.21 6.96
CA ASN A 212 27.66 -15.39 7.23
C ASN A 212 26.78 -16.65 7.24
N THR A 213 26.69 -17.31 6.08
CA THR A 213 26.16 -18.67 5.99
C THR A 213 27.12 -19.63 6.68
N GLN A 214 27.04 -19.76 8.00
CA GLN A 214 27.61 -20.92 8.68
C GLN A 214 26.93 -21.17 10.04
N THR A 215 26.44 -22.42 10.14
CA THR A 215 25.96 -23.12 11.33
C THR A 215 24.70 -22.57 12.00
N ARG A 216 23.55 -23.06 11.50
CA ARG A 216 22.37 -23.32 12.34
C ARG A 216 22.84 -24.13 13.56
N PRO A 217 22.56 -23.71 14.81
CA PRO A 217 22.73 -24.61 15.95
C PRO A 217 21.80 -25.79 15.74
N GLU A 218 22.38 -26.99 15.70
CA GLU A 218 21.64 -28.23 15.79
C GLU A 218 20.83 -28.17 17.10
N VAL A 219 19.51 -28.06 17.00
CA VAL A 219 18.63 -28.18 18.15
C VAL A 219 18.76 -29.63 18.59
N THR A 220 19.60 -29.87 19.58
CA THR A 220 19.63 -31.13 20.30
C THR A 220 18.29 -31.27 21.01
N ASP A 221 17.46 -32.17 20.51
CA ASP A 221 16.29 -32.69 21.21
C ASP A 221 16.78 -33.24 22.56
N SER A 222 16.44 -32.55 23.65
CA SER A 222 16.60 -33.07 25.00
C SER A 222 15.24 -33.10 25.68
N GLU A 223 14.60 -34.26 25.52
CA GLU A 223 13.77 -35.00 26.48
C GLU A 223 12.97 -34.23 27.55
N GLY A 224 11.65 -34.43 27.48
CA GLY A 224 10.86 -34.83 28.66
C GLY A 224 10.09 -33.72 29.40
N TYR A 225 8.93 -33.35 28.87
CA TYR A 225 7.82 -32.91 29.73
C TYR A 225 6.65 -33.88 29.53
N ASP A 226 6.54 -34.76 30.51
CA ASP A 226 5.40 -35.64 30.76
C ASP A 226 4.34 -34.76 31.45
N ASP A 227 3.16 -34.62 30.87
CA ASP A 227 1.98 -34.14 31.60
C ASP A 227 0.79 -34.99 31.15
N SER A 228 0.67 -36.12 31.83
CA SER A 228 -0.51 -36.95 31.87
C SER A 228 -1.59 -36.22 32.67
N ASP A 229 -2.70 -35.89 32.02
CA ASP A 229 -4.02 -35.87 32.64
C ASP A 229 -5.04 -36.33 31.58
N GLU A 230 -5.43 -37.60 31.71
CA GLU A 230 -6.71 -38.16 31.22
C GLU A 230 -7.83 -37.46 32.00
N ASP A 231 -8.92 -37.02 31.37
CA ASP A 231 -10.19 -37.77 31.25
C ASP A 231 -11.08 -37.02 30.22
N GLU A 232 -11.54 -37.67 29.15
CA GLU A 232 -12.94 -38.17 28.95
C GLU A 232 -14.01 -37.08 29.23
N ASP A 233 -14.72 -36.58 28.21
CA ASP A 233 -15.94 -37.21 27.70
C ASP A 233 -16.21 -36.91 26.22
N VAL A 234 -16.47 -37.97 25.46
CA VAL A 234 -17.08 -37.96 24.13
C VAL A 234 -18.58 -38.15 24.32
N GLU A 235 -19.41 -37.18 23.94
CA GLU A 235 -20.80 -37.45 23.59
C GLU A 235 -21.06 -37.12 22.12
N GLU A 236 -21.29 -38.19 21.37
CA GLU A 236 -21.78 -38.23 20.00
C GLU A 236 -23.30 -38.39 20.04
N LEU A 237 -24.04 -37.47 19.42
CA LEU A 237 -25.46 -37.69 19.07
C LEU A 237 -25.69 -37.28 17.61
N ASN A 238 -26.06 -38.27 16.82
CA ASN A 238 -26.52 -38.16 15.44
C ASN A 238 -28.06 -38.17 15.35
N ALA A 239 -28.58 -37.43 14.36
CA ALA A 239 -29.80 -37.65 13.56
C ALA A 239 -31.17 -37.39 14.26
N GLU A 240 -32.28 -36.92 13.65
CA GLU A 240 -32.78 -36.85 12.25
C GLU A 240 -33.76 -35.66 12.04
N ASP A 241 -33.95 -35.36 10.75
CA ASP A 241 -35.04 -34.72 9.98
C ASP A 241 -36.43 -34.51 10.62
N GLU A 242 -37.13 -33.43 10.24
CA GLU A 242 -38.52 -33.42 9.74
C GLU A 242 -39.00 -31.99 9.39
N GLY A 243 -39.50 -31.80 8.15
CA GLY A 243 -40.79 -31.14 7.92
C GLY A 243 -40.83 -29.65 7.52
N LYS A 244 -40.89 -29.41 6.20
CA LYS A 244 -41.45 -28.19 5.55
C LYS A 244 -42.98 -28.09 5.81
N PRO A 245 -43.65 -26.93 5.57
CA PRO A 245 -44.19 -26.67 4.23
C PRO A 245 -44.11 -25.20 3.73
N ASP A 246 -44.03 -25.09 2.40
CA ASP A 246 -44.37 -23.93 1.56
C ASP A 246 -45.87 -23.62 1.63
N GLU A 247 -46.27 -22.35 1.51
CA GLU A 247 -47.31 -21.79 0.60
C GLU A 247 -47.08 -20.25 0.60
N GLY A 248 -47.20 -19.46 -0.48
CA GLY A 248 -47.75 -19.68 -1.80
C GLY A 248 -47.40 -18.51 -2.74
N LYS A 249 -47.61 -18.80 -4.02
CA LYS A 249 -47.21 -18.12 -5.25
C LYS A 249 -48.35 -17.24 -5.80
N LEU A 250 -48.16 -16.73 -7.03
CA LEU A 250 -49.12 -16.26 -8.05
C LEU A 250 -49.15 -14.71 -8.21
N ASP A 251 -49.14 -14.09 -9.39
CA ASP A 251 -49.02 -14.54 -10.79
C ASP A 251 -48.73 -13.28 -11.64
N GLU A 252 -47.81 -13.37 -12.61
CA GLU A 252 -48.05 -13.36 -14.07
C GLU A 252 -49.27 -12.58 -14.60
N GLY A 253 -48.99 -11.65 -15.53
CA GLY A 253 -49.95 -11.03 -16.43
C GLY A 253 -49.26 -10.57 -17.72
N LYS A 254 -49.39 -11.38 -18.78
CA LYS A 254 -48.85 -11.18 -20.13
C LYS A 254 -49.97 -10.68 -21.07
N SER A 255 -49.55 -10.18 -22.24
CA SER A 255 -50.31 -10.08 -23.50
C SER A 255 -51.22 -8.84 -23.67
N ASN A 256 -51.39 -8.17 -24.83
CA ASN A 256 -50.93 -8.37 -26.21
C ASN A 256 -51.39 -7.18 -27.10
N GLU A 257 -50.83 -7.11 -28.31
CA GLU A 257 -51.45 -6.70 -29.60
C GLU A 257 -51.81 -5.22 -29.92
N GLY A 258 -50.98 -4.60 -30.77
CA GLY A 258 -51.28 -4.35 -32.20
C GLY A 258 -52.17 -3.18 -32.63
N LYS A 259 -51.63 -2.21 -33.39
CA LYS A 259 -52.22 -1.74 -34.67
C LYS A 259 -51.29 -0.84 -35.50
N VAL A 260 -51.48 -0.95 -36.81
CA VAL A 260 -50.87 -0.32 -37.99
C VAL A 260 -51.44 1.09 -38.22
N ASP A 261 -50.66 2.03 -38.78
CA ASP A 261 -51.04 2.83 -39.99
C ASP A 261 -49.96 3.83 -40.47
N GLU A 262 -50.09 4.17 -41.75
CA GLU A 262 -49.16 4.73 -42.74
C GLU A 262 -48.76 6.24 -42.65
N GLY A 263 -47.68 6.58 -43.37
CA GLY A 263 -47.38 7.91 -43.93
C GLY A 263 -46.44 8.76 -43.07
N LYS A 264 -45.42 9.48 -43.58
CA LYS A 264 -45.18 10.02 -44.92
C LYS A 264 -43.71 10.51 -44.97
N GLN A 265 -43.13 10.47 -46.17
CA GLN A 265 -41.83 11.03 -46.53
C GLN A 265 -41.69 12.51 -46.15
N GLU A 266 -40.48 12.92 -45.75
CA GLU A 266 -39.90 14.15 -46.29
C GLU A 266 -38.36 14.11 -46.29
N GLU A 267 -37.84 14.38 -47.48
CA GLU A 267 -36.46 14.48 -47.92
C GLU A 267 -36.07 15.96 -47.85
N VAL A 268 -35.03 16.36 -47.10
CA VAL A 268 -34.40 17.68 -47.27
C VAL A 268 -32.89 17.59 -47.08
N VAL A 269 -32.21 17.43 -48.22
CA VAL A 269 -31.16 18.32 -48.76
C VAL A 269 -30.01 18.78 -47.83
N VAL A 270 -28.85 18.16 -48.07
CA VAL A 270 -27.53 18.77 -48.32
C VAL A 270 -27.42 20.29 -48.12
N GLN A 271 -26.53 20.74 -47.24
CA GLN A 271 -25.57 21.80 -47.61
C GLN A 271 -24.39 21.84 -46.64
N SER A 272 -23.27 21.33 -47.13
CA SER A 272 -21.93 21.84 -46.93
C SER A 272 -21.89 23.38 -47.02
N ASN A 273 -21.23 24.04 -46.07
CA ASN A 273 -20.61 25.34 -46.30
C ASN A 273 -19.22 25.33 -45.67
N ASP A 274 -18.23 25.33 -46.56
CA ASP A 274 -16.90 25.89 -46.40
C ASP A 274 -16.95 27.41 -46.17
N GLU A 275 -15.79 27.95 -45.75
CA GLU A 275 -15.39 29.37 -45.68
C GLU A 275 -16.03 30.17 -44.53
N LEU A 276 -15.29 30.90 -43.68
CA LEU A 276 -14.01 31.60 -43.84
C LEU A 276 -13.37 31.84 -42.46
#